data_AF-A0A6L5K1L6-F1
#
_entry.id   AF-A0A6L5K1L6-F1
#
_cell.length_a   1.000
_cell.length_b   1.000
_cell.length_c   1.000
_cell.angle_alpha   90.00
_cell.angle_beta   90.00
_cell.angle_gamma   90.00
#
_symmetry.space_group_name_H-M   'P 1'
#
loop_
_entity.id
_entity.type
_entity.pdbx_description
1 polymer ?
#
loop_
_entity_poly.entity_id
_entity_poly.type
_entity_poly.pdbx_seq_one_letter_code
_entity_poly.pdbx_strand_id
1 'polypeptide(L)'
;MKKLILLATISVLSLVFFAQEITHETLVINIEVPVRVFKSGEFVDNLTIDDFEVYEDGVLQQIEAVYLIKKKAIERSEEKQRFVPEISRSYVLLFQVQDYLPKIEKALDFFFDNVLLPGDNLTVFTPMKVYNFKSEALERLPKKEIVKQLKGKIKKDTRMGNTEYKGILRDLRDLMSAPDEETLQICQIYLARLEDIRRVDEEQLLGFAEFLKAKEGQKNVFLFYQKELMPQIDPGALVQLMSLEQDKQHFLF
;
A
#
# COMPACT_ATOMS: atom_id res chain seq x y z
N MET A 1 -64.13 -14.43 30.20
CA MET A 1 -62.98 -13.70 30.79
C MET A 1 -61.63 -14.07 30.18
N LYS A 2 -61.34 -15.35 29.88
CA LYS A 2 -60.05 -15.77 29.26
C LYS A 2 -59.77 -15.17 27.86
N LYS A 3 -60.80 -14.93 27.02
CA LYS A 3 -60.63 -14.36 25.67
C LYS A 3 -60.31 -12.86 25.64
N LEU A 4 -60.73 -12.08 26.65
CA LEU A 4 -60.41 -10.65 26.74
C LEU A 4 -58.95 -10.41 27.19
N ILE A 5 -58.42 -11.29 28.05
CA ILE A 5 -57.04 -11.21 28.53
C ILE A 5 -56.05 -11.51 27.40
N LEU A 6 -56.40 -12.42 26.49
CA LEU A 6 -55.59 -12.76 25.32
C LEU A 6 -55.50 -11.61 24.31
N LEU A 7 -56.59 -10.86 24.10
CA LEU A 7 -56.61 -9.71 23.18
C LEU A 7 -55.79 -8.53 23.73
N ALA A 8 -55.84 -8.31 25.04
CA ALA A 8 -55.06 -7.27 25.70
C ALA A 8 -53.55 -7.58 25.68
N THR A 9 -53.16 -8.85 25.82
CA THR A 9 -51.76 -9.27 25.74
C THR A 9 -51.19 -9.17 24.33
N ILE A 10 -51.98 -9.48 23.30
CA ILE A 10 -51.56 -9.31 21.89
C ILE A 10 -51.39 -7.83 21.53
N SER A 11 -52.28 -6.96 22.03
CA SER A 11 -52.19 -5.51 21.78
C SER A 11 -50.97 -4.88 22.46
N VAL A 12 -50.68 -5.25 23.71
CA VAL A 12 -49.46 -4.79 24.42
C VAL A 12 -48.19 -5.34 23.77
N LEU A 13 -48.20 -6.57 23.27
CA LEU A 13 -47.04 -7.15 22.61
C LEU A 13 -46.74 -6.46 21.26
N SER A 14 -47.77 -6.03 20.52
CA SER A 14 -47.58 -5.29 19.26
C SER A 14 -46.94 -3.92 19.45
N LEU A 15 -47.17 -3.25 20.58
CA LEU A 15 -46.54 -1.96 20.90
C LEU A 15 -45.05 -2.09 21.22
N VAL A 16 -44.59 -3.24 21.71
CA VAL A 16 -43.17 -3.50 22.00
C VAL A 16 -42.37 -3.79 20.71
N PHE A 17 -43.01 -4.38 19.70
CA PHE A 17 -42.34 -4.67 18.41
C PHE A 17 -42.16 -3.46 17.49
N PHE A 18 -42.94 -2.38 17.67
CA PHE A 18 -42.81 -1.15 16.87
C PHE A 18 -41.90 -0.09 17.49
N ALA A 19 -41.36 -0.30 18.69
CA ALA A 19 -40.50 0.67 19.39
C ALA A 19 -38.99 0.42 19.21
N GLN A 20 -38.59 -0.47 18.30
CA GLN A 20 -37.19 -0.55 17.85
C GLN A 20 -36.98 0.43 16.70
N GLU A 21 -37.07 1.72 17.04
CA GLU A 21 -36.43 2.73 16.22
C GLU A 21 -34.94 2.48 16.35
N ILE A 22 -34.37 1.85 15.32
CA ILE A 22 -32.93 1.66 15.18
C ILE A 22 -32.39 3.09 15.10
N THR A 23 -31.96 3.64 16.23
CA THR A 23 -31.09 4.81 16.25
C THR A 23 -29.86 4.42 15.46
N HIS A 24 -29.85 4.79 14.18
CA HIS A 24 -28.64 4.93 13.43
C HIS A 24 -27.80 5.94 14.22
N GLU A 25 -26.90 5.45 15.07
CA GLU A 25 -25.76 6.25 15.52
C GLU A 25 -24.96 6.54 14.25
N THR A 26 -25.37 7.60 13.54
CA THR A 26 -24.53 8.24 12.55
C THR A 26 -23.32 8.72 13.33
N LEU A 27 -22.25 7.94 13.32
CA LEU A 27 -20.95 8.41 13.75
C LEU A 27 -20.66 9.64 12.90
N VAL A 28 -20.70 10.81 13.53
CA VAL A 28 -20.21 12.04 12.91
C VAL A 28 -18.70 11.86 12.86
N ILE A 29 -18.22 11.36 11.71
CA ILE A 29 -16.80 11.20 11.47
C ILE A 29 -16.31 12.57 11.05
N ASN A 30 -15.55 13.23 11.92
CA ASN A 30 -14.87 14.45 11.55
C ASN A 30 -13.79 14.10 10.51
N ILE A 31 -13.95 14.62 9.29
CA ILE A 31 -13.02 14.37 8.19
C ILE A 31 -11.93 15.44 8.22
N GLU A 32 -10.69 15.02 8.45
CA GLU A 32 -9.53 15.92 8.40
C GLU A 32 -9.09 16.17 6.95
N VAL A 33 -9.10 17.45 6.53
CA VAL A 33 -8.68 17.86 5.18
C VAL A 33 -7.35 18.64 5.27
N PRO A 34 -6.20 18.03 4.92
CA PRO A 34 -4.92 18.72 4.98
C PRO A 34 -4.72 19.65 3.77
N VAL A 35 -4.51 20.94 4.02
CA VAL A 35 -4.26 21.97 3.00
C VAL A 35 -2.91 22.66 3.20
N ARG A 36 -2.28 23.07 2.09
CA ARG A 36 -1.08 23.92 2.08
C ARG A 36 -1.29 25.06 1.10
N VAL A 37 -1.19 26.29 1.58
CA VAL A 37 -1.40 27.48 0.75
C VAL A 37 -0.08 28.23 0.58
N PHE A 38 0.23 28.55 -0.67
CA PHE A 38 1.41 29.31 -1.05
C PHE A 38 1.02 30.53 -1.87
N LYS A 39 1.67 31.66 -1.63
CA LYS A 39 1.55 32.88 -2.42
C LYS A 39 2.92 33.31 -2.89
N SER A 40 3.13 33.35 -4.20
CA SER A 40 4.43 33.67 -4.82
C SER A 40 5.60 32.81 -4.31
N GLY A 41 5.32 31.54 -3.97
CA GLY A 41 6.33 30.59 -3.46
C GLY A 41 6.56 30.63 -1.95
N GLU A 42 5.97 31.59 -1.24
CA GLU A 42 6.03 31.66 0.23
C GLU A 42 4.82 30.99 0.86
N PHE A 43 5.05 30.25 1.96
CA PHE A 43 3.98 29.61 2.72
C PHE A 43 3.14 30.67 3.45
N VAL A 44 1.83 30.59 3.29
CA VAL A 44 0.88 31.52 3.92
C VAL A 44 0.38 30.89 5.22
N ASP A 45 0.81 31.42 6.37
CA ASP A 45 0.50 30.86 7.68
C ASP A 45 -0.53 31.67 8.49
N ASN A 46 -1.13 32.69 7.89
CA ASN A 46 -2.07 33.62 8.54
C ASN A 46 -3.54 33.44 8.12
N LEU A 47 -3.88 32.35 7.43
CA LEU A 47 -5.26 32.06 7.02
C LEU A 47 -6.12 31.66 8.22
N THR A 48 -7.37 32.14 8.26
CA THR A 48 -8.36 31.83 9.29
C THR A 48 -9.40 30.85 8.77
N ILE A 49 -10.31 30.39 9.65
CA ILE A 49 -11.41 29.51 9.22
C ILE A 49 -12.30 30.12 8.13
N ASP A 50 -12.43 31.44 8.11
CA ASP A 50 -13.27 32.18 7.15
C ASP A 50 -12.65 32.24 5.74
N ASP A 51 -11.38 31.89 5.59
CA ASP A 51 -10.68 31.82 4.30
C ASP A 51 -10.93 30.48 3.56
N PHE A 52 -11.68 29.55 4.16
CA PHE A 52 -11.91 28.22 3.62
C PHE A 52 -13.40 27.90 3.46
N GLU A 53 -13.71 27.24 2.35
CA GLU A 53 -14.97 26.55 2.12
C GLU A 53 -14.64 25.10 1.76
N VAL A 54 -15.33 24.15 2.40
CA VAL A 54 -15.18 22.73 2.11
C VAL A 54 -16.48 22.22 1.52
N TYR A 55 -16.38 21.50 0.41
CA TYR A 55 -17.53 20.90 -0.27
C TYR A 55 -17.36 19.38 -0.33
N GLU A 56 -18.43 18.65 -0.06
CA GLU A 56 -18.55 17.21 -0.28
C GLU A 56 -19.65 16.99 -1.31
N ASP A 57 -19.31 16.39 -2.45
CA ASP A 57 -20.23 16.18 -3.58
C ASP A 57 -20.98 17.46 -4.03
N GLY A 58 -20.32 18.62 -3.91
CA GLY A 58 -20.87 19.93 -4.25
C GLY A 58 -21.76 20.55 -3.17
N VAL A 59 -21.95 19.88 -2.03
CA VAL A 59 -22.65 20.42 -0.86
C VAL A 59 -21.65 21.08 0.09
N LEU A 60 -21.90 22.33 0.47
CA LEU A 60 -21.07 23.07 1.43
C LEU A 60 -21.13 22.41 2.80
N GLN A 61 -19.96 22.11 3.37
CA GLN A 61 -19.79 21.50 4.68
C GLN A 61 -19.37 22.54 5.72
N GLN A 62 -19.84 22.35 6.95
CA GLN A 62 -19.44 23.20 8.06
C GLN A 62 -18.03 22.83 8.53
N ILE A 63 -17.14 23.82 8.56
CA ILE A 63 -15.80 23.66 9.16
C ILE A 63 -15.92 23.87 10.67
N GLU A 64 -15.53 22.86 11.46
CA GLU A 64 -15.62 22.92 12.92
C GLU A 64 -14.36 23.52 13.58
N ALA A 65 -13.20 23.27 12.96
CA ALA A 65 -11.92 23.76 13.43
C ALA A 65 -10.89 23.88 12.31
N VAL A 66 -9.95 24.81 12.46
CA VAL A 66 -8.74 24.94 11.62
C VAL A 66 -7.50 24.95 12.50
N TYR A 67 -6.51 24.14 12.12
CA TYR A 67 -5.25 24.01 12.85
C TYR A 67 -4.08 24.39 11.95
N LEU A 68 -3.23 25.31 12.43
CA LEU A 68 -1.92 25.53 11.84
C LEU A 68 -0.94 24.54 12.46
N ILE A 69 -0.60 23.50 11.71
CA ILE A 69 0.37 22.49 12.14
C ILE A 69 1.74 22.84 11.56
N LYS A 70 2.71 23.14 12.43
CA LYS A 70 4.13 23.20 12.05
C LYS A 70 4.88 22.02 12.67
N LYS A 71 5.39 21.15 11.79
CA LYS A 71 6.08 19.90 12.16
C LYS A 71 5.16 18.94 12.94
N LYS A 72 5.13 19.06 14.27
CA LYS A 72 4.34 18.25 15.22
C LYS A 72 3.53 19.09 16.21
N ALA A 73 3.66 20.41 16.15
CA ALA A 73 2.99 21.29 17.09
C ALA A 73 1.83 21.98 16.38
N ILE A 74 0.70 22.05 17.06
CA ILE A 74 -0.37 22.97 16.74
C ILE A 74 0.14 24.35 17.18
N GLU A 75 0.47 25.22 16.24
CA GLU A 75 0.90 26.59 16.53
C GLU A 75 -0.29 27.54 16.69
N ARG A 76 -1.40 27.26 16.01
CA ARG A 76 -2.66 27.99 16.12
C ARG A 76 -3.82 27.02 16.01
N SER A 77 -4.85 27.20 16.82
CA SER A 77 -6.15 26.57 16.66
C SER A 77 -7.25 27.63 16.65
N GLU A 78 -8.19 27.47 15.74
CA GLU A 78 -9.46 28.19 15.73
C GLU A 78 -10.54 27.11 15.76
N GLU A 79 -11.12 26.89 16.95
CA GLU A 79 -11.98 25.74 17.22
C GLU A 79 -13.20 26.16 18.04
N LYS A 80 -14.41 25.76 17.59
CA LYS A 80 -15.65 25.94 18.38
C LYS A 80 -15.78 24.89 19.48
N GLN A 81 -15.14 23.74 19.31
CA GLN A 81 -15.05 22.63 20.25
C GLN A 81 -13.65 22.02 20.16
N ARG A 82 -13.07 21.61 21.29
CA ARG A 82 -11.67 21.18 21.33
C ARG A 82 -11.49 19.82 20.68
N PHE A 83 -10.78 19.75 19.54
CA PHE A 83 -10.40 18.47 18.92
C PHE A 83 -8.88 18.33 19.01
N VAL A 84 -8.40 17.13 19.36
CA VAL A 84 -6.96 16.82 19.29
C VAL A 84 -6.76 16.08 17.97
N PRO A 85 -6.34 16.76 16.89
CA PRO A 85 -6.12 16.09 15.61
C PRO A 85 -5.07 14.99 15.77
N GLU A 86 -5.32 13.86 15.13
CA GLU A 86 -4.44 12.69 15.23
C GLU A 86 -3.24 12.86 14.29
N ILE A 87 -2.28 13.69 14.71
CA ILE A 87 -1.11 14.08 13.90
C ILE A 87 -0.06 12.97 13.72
N SER A 88 -0.31 11.77 14.22
CA SER A 88 0.61 10.64 14.04
C SER A 88 0.64 10.25 12.57
N ARG A 89 1.84 10.08 12.01
CA ARG A 89 2.00 9.66 10.61
C ARG A 89 2.69 8.31 10.57
N SER A 90 2.10 7.40 9.81
CA SER A 90 2.62 6.06 9.59
C SER A 90 3.01 5.91 8.13
N TYR A 91 4.31 5.70 7.88
CA TYR A 91 4.86 5.46 6.56
C TYR A 91 5.05 3.98 6.31
N VAL A 92 4.62 3.52 5.14
CA VAL A 92 4.83 2.16 4.66
C VAL A 92 5.60 2.22 3.34
N LEU A 93 6.82 1.66 3.32
CA LEU A 93 7.61 1.54 2.10
C LEU A 93 7.57 0.09 1.63
N LEU A 94 7.00 -0.17 0.46
CA LEU A 94 6.91 -1.50 -0.14
C LEU A 94 7.93 -1.61 -1.26
N PHE A 95 8.90 -2.53 -1.11
CA PHE A 95 9.92 -2.81 -2.11
C PHE A 95 9.56 -4.06 -2.92
N GLN A 96 8.90 -3.86 -4.05
CA GLN A 96 8.72 -4.84 -5.11
C GLN A 96 9.75 -4.61 -6.21
N VAL A 97 11.02 -4.89 -5.88
CA VAL A 97 12.16 -4.67 -6.77
C VAL A 97 12.98 -5.94 -6.90
N GLN A 98 13.48 -6.17 -8.12
CA GLN A 98 14.33 -7.31 -8.44
C GLN A 98 15.81 -6.99 -8.22
N ASP A 99 16.19 -5.74 -8.46
CA ASP A 99 17.55 -5.24 -8.32
C ASP A 99 17.61 -4.03 -7.39
N TYR A 100 18.73 -3.95 -6.66
CA TYR A 100 19.01 -2.79 -5.82
C TYR A 100 19.64 -1.68 -6.67
N LEU A 101 18.83 -0.72 -7.10
CA LEU A 101 19.26 0.38 -7.96
C LEU A 101 19.84 1.55 -7.13
N PRO A 102 20.87 2.27 -7.62
CA PRO A 102 21.39 3.47 -6.94
C PRO A 102 20.35 4.57 -6.70
N LYS A 103 19.29 4.61 -7.51
CA LYS A 103 18.17 5.55 -7.32
C LYS A 103 17.38 5.29 -6.04
N ILE A 104 17.33 4.04 -5.57
CA ILE A 104 16.72 3.68 -4.28
C ILE A 104 17.48 4.36 -3.14
N GLU A 105 18.82 4.42 -3.22
CA GLU A 105 19.61 5.10 -2.20
C GLU A 105 19.25 6.58 -2.09
N LYS A 106 19.16 7.27 -3.24
CA LYS A 106 18.79 8.69 -3.29
C LYS A 106 17.37 8.94 -2.78
N ALA A 107 16.42 8.07 -3.13
CA ALA A 107 15.04 8.17 -2.66
C ALA A 107 14.95 8.00 -1.14
N LEU A 108 15.69 7.04 -0.58
CA LEU A 108 15.76 6.83 0.87
C LEU A 108 16.42 8.01 1.57
N ASP A 109 17.52 8.56 1.03
CA ASP A 109 18.15 9.75 1.61
C ASP A 109 17.16 10.92 1.65
N PHE A 110 16.51 11.21 0.51
CA PHE A 110 15.51 12.27 0.45
C PHE A 110 14.36 12.04 1.43
N PHE A 111 13.84 10.81 1.53
CA PHE A 111 12.78 10.46 2.45
C PHE A 111 13.19 10.71 3.91
N PHE A 112 14.36 10.25 4.34
CA PHE A 112 14.82 10.43 5.73
C PHE A 112 15.15 11.89 6.07
N ASP A 113 15.66 12.65 5.10
CA ASP A 113 16.07 14.04 5.29
C ASP A 113 14.89 15.02 5.22
N ASN A 114 13.90 14.78 4.35
CA ASN A 114 12.87 15.77 4.02
C ASN A 114 11.43 15.34 4.35
N VAL A 115 11.16 14.04 4.45
CA VAL A 115 9.77 13.52 4.59
C VAL A 115 9.53 12.99 6.01
N LEU A 116 10.42 12.12 6.47
CA LEU A 116 10.36 11.51 7.79
C LEU A 116 10.74 12.56 8.85
N LEU A 117 9.80 12.90 9.71
CA LEU A 117 10.02 13.73 10.89
C LEU A 117 10.24 12.82 12.11
N PRO A 118 10.75 13.36 13.23
CA PRO A 118 10.68 12.68 14.52
C PRO A 118 9.24 12.20 14.77
N GLY A 119 9.00 11.23 15.65
CA GLY A 119 7.65 10.77 16.02
C GLY A 119 6.83 10.01 14.97
N ASP A 120 7.25 10.03 13.70
CA ASP A 120 6.61 9.19 12.69
C ASP A 120 6.89 7.71 12.96
N ASN A 121 6.00 6.84 12.50
CA ASN A 121 6.25 5.41 12.43
C ASN A 121 6.66 5.04 11.00
N LEU A 122 7.58 4.08 10.87
CA LEU A 122 8.03 3.59 9.58
C LEU A 122 8.00 2.05 9.54
N THR A 123 7.26 1.50 8.59
CA THR A 123 7.30 0.08 8.24
C THR A 123 7.86 -0.09 6.83
N VAL A 124 8.80 -1.01 6.67
CA VAL A 124 9.45 -1.29 5.38
C VAL A 124 9.27 -2.76 5.04
N PHE A 125 8.53 -3.02 3.97
CA PHE A 125 8.37 -4.33 3.38
C PHE A 125 9.46 -4.53 2.32
N THR A 126 10.27 -5.56 2.49
CA THR A 126 11.28 -5.99 1.51
C THR A 126 10.88 -7.34 0.91
N PRO A 127 11.51 -7.78 -0.19
CA PRO A 127 11.24 -9.09 -0.78
C PRO A 127 11.41 -10.28 0.19
N MET A 128 12.12 -10.10 1.30
CA MET A 128 12.34 -11.18 2.28
C MET A 128 11.53 -11.03 3.56
N LYS A 129 11.34 -9.79 4.04
CA LYS A 129 10.75 -9.55 5.36
C LYS A 129 10.34 -8.10 5.61
N VAL A 130 9.63 -7.91 6.71
CA VAL A 130 9.14 -6.63 7.20
C VAL A 130 10.06 -6.08 8.29
N TYR A 131 10.40 -4.80 8.19
CA TYR A 131 11.12 -4.05 9.22
C TYR A 131 10.21 -2.98 9.80
N ASN A 132 10.13 -2.91 11.13
CA ASN A 132 9.33 -1.91 11.82
C ASN A 132 10.23 -0.99 12.64
N PHE A 133 10.09 0.31 12.45
CA PHE A 133 10.76 1.37 13.18
C PHE A 133 9.69 2.21 13.86
N LYS A 134 9.53 1.98 15.16
CA LYS A 134 8.64 2.80 15.99
C LYS A 134 9.26 4.17 16.24
N SER A 135 8.42 5.16 16.51
CA SER A 135 8.80 6.54 16.82
C SER A 135 9.94 6.63 17.86
N GLU A 136 9.88 5.84 18.95
CA GLU A 136 10.88 5.90 20.03
C GLU A 136 12.25 5.39 19.60
N ALA A 137 12.29 4.45 18.65
CA ALA A 137 13.55 3.92 18.10
C ALA A 137 14.18 4.91 17.12
N LEU A 138 13.36 5.62 16.34
CA LEU A 138 13.80 6.66 15.40
C LEU A 138 14.36 7.90 16.10
N GLU A 139 13.93 8.18 17.33
CA GLU A 139 14.41 9.31 18.14
C GLU A 139 15.74 9.02 18.85
N ARG A 140 16.05 7.76 19.14
CA ARG A 140 17.28 7.37 19.88
C ARG A 140 18.52 7.24 19.01
N LEU A 141 18.36 6.98 17.71
CA LEU A 141 19.47 6.77 16.77
C LEU A 141 19.59 7.91 15.77
N PRO A 142 20.80 8.30 15.36
CA PRO A 142 20.97 9.28 14.30
C PRO A 142 20.32 8.78 12.99
N LYS A 143 19.46 9.59 12.37
CA LYS A 143 18.79 9.26 11.09
C LYS A 143 19.75 8.71 10.03
N LYS A 144 20.96 9.29 9.94
CA LYS A 144 22.02 8.86 9.00
C LYS A 144 22.45 7.40 9.20
N GLU A 145 22.46 6.92 10.44
CA GLU A 145 22.83 5.54 10.74
C GLU A 145 21.65 4.59 10.43
N ILE A 146 20.43 5.01 10.74
CA ILE A 146 19.21 4.25 10.42
C ILE A 146 19.07 4.04 8.92
N VAL A 147 19.20 5.11 8.13
CA VAL A 147 19.09 5.01 6.66
C VAL A 147 20.20 4.14 6.07
N LYS A 148 21.43 4.25 6.59
CA LYS A 148 22.56 3.39 6.16
C LYS A 148 22.29 1.91 6.44
N GLN A 149 21.80 1.58 7.63
CA GLN A 149 21.45 0.20 7.97
C GLN A 149 20.28 -0.31 7.13
N LEU A 150 19.27 0.52 6.91
CA LEU A 150 18.11 0.17 6.08
C LEU A 150 18.52 -0.07 4.63
N LYS A 151 19.38 0.77 4.05
CA LYS A 151 19.95 0.56 2.70
C LYS A 151 20.65 -0.79 2.59
N GLY A 152 21.50 -1.13 3.58
CA GLY A 152 22.18 -2.42 3.62
C GLY A 152 21.22 -3.62 3.73
N LYS A 153 20.17 -3.48 4.54
CA LYS A 153 19.10 -4.48 4.71
C LYS A 153 18.33 -4.69 3.41
N ILE A 154 17.84 -3.63 2.78
CA ILE A 154 17.12 -3.70 1.50
C ILE A 154 18.01 -4.32 0.42
N LYS A 155 19.28 -3.88 0.31
CA LYS A 155 20.22 -4.44 -0.66
C LYS A 155 20.43 -5.94 -0.47
N LYS A 156 20.60 -6.39 0.77
CA LYS A 156 20.74 -7.82 1.11
C LYS A 156 19.45 -8.59 0.77
N ASP A 157 18.31 -8.07 1.18
CA ASP A 157 17.02 -8.75 1.03
C ASP A 157 16.58 -8.81 -0.44
N THR A 158 16.79 -7.75 -1.22
CA THR A 158 16.59 -7.77 -2.68
C THR A 158 17.49 -8.79 -3.37
N ARG A 159 18.75 -8.96 -2.92
CA ARG A 159 19.63 -9.98 -3.48
C ARG A 159 19.13 -11.39 -3.14
N MET A 160 18.78 -11.64 -1.88
CA MET A 160 18.36 -12.98 -1.44
C MET A 160 16.99 -13.36 -1.98
N GLY A 161 15.98 -12.48 -1.83
CA GLY A 161 14.59 -12.77 -2.19
C GLY A 161 14.35 -12.95 -3.68
N ASN A 162 15.25 -12.43 -4.51
CA ASN A 162 15.17 -12.63 -5.96
C ASN A 162 16.11 -13.72 -6.48
N THR A 163 16.74 -14.53 -5.62
CA THR A 163 17.70 -15.55 -6.07
C THR A 163 17.00 -16.63 -6.90
N GLU A 164 15.90 -17.18 -6.39
CA GLU A 164 15.12 -18.20 -7.09
C GLU A 164 14.57 -17.64 -8.41
N TYR A 165 13.91 -16.49 -8.33
CA TYR A 165 13.35 -15.80 -9.49
C TYR A 165 14.41 -15.53 -10.58
N LYS A 166 15.58 -15.00 -10.22
CA LYS A 166 16.68 -14.77 -11.19
C LYS A 166 17.29 -16.05 -11.71
N GLY A 167 17.32 -17.11 -10.90
CA GLY A 167 17.73 -18.44 -11.33
C GLY A 167 16.82 -18.93 -12.45
N ILE A 168 15.51 -18.92 -12.22
CA ILE A 168 14.52 -19.33 -13.22
C ILE A 168 14.62 -18.50 -14.50
N LEU A 169 14.76 -17.17 -14.40
CA LEU A 169 14.92 -16.31 -15.59
C LEU A 169 16.19 -16.60 -16.39
N ARG A 170 17.29 -16.91 -15.72
CA ARG A 170 18.55 -17.26 -16.39
C ARG A 170 18.41 -18.62 -17.07
N ASP A 171 17.88 -19.60 -16.36
CA ASP A 171 17.70 -20.95 -16.90
C ASP A 171 16.74 -20.92 -18.10
N LEU A 172 15.65 -20.14 -18.03
CA LEU A 172 14.76 -19.86 -19.17
C LEU A 172 15.49 -19.24 -20.36
N ARG A 173 16.38 -18.27 -20.12
CA ARG A 173 17.15 -17.63 -21.20
C ARG A 173 18.07 -18.64 -21.88
N ASP A 174 18.74 -19.48 -21.10
CA ASP A 174 19.66 -20.49 -21.61
C ASP A 174 18.90 -21.52 -22.45
N LEU A 175 17.74 -21.99 -21.95
CA LEU A 175 16.85 -22.90 -22.67
C LEU A 175 16.31 -22.30 -23.97
N MET A 176 15.90 -21.03 -23.96
CA MET A 176 15.38 -20.37 -25.16
C MET A 176 16.44 -19.98 -26.20
N SER A 177 17.73 -20.17 -25.91
CA SER A 177 18.82 -19.86 -26.85
C SER A 177 18.97 -20.91 -27.96
N ALA A 178 18.55 -22.15 -27.71
CA ALA A 178 18.53 -23.23 -28.70
C ALA A 178 17.38 -24.20 -28.38
N PRO A 179 16.12 -23.79 -28.60
CA PRO A 179 14.97 -24.52 -28.13
C PRO A 179 14.67 -25.75 -29.02
N ASP A 180 14.41 -26.88 -28.37
CA ASP A 180 13.79 -28.08 -28.94
C ASP A 180 12.46 -28.40 -28.21
N GLU A 181 11.78 -29.48 -28.62
CA GLU A 181 10.47 -29.85 -28.08
C GLU A 181 10.50 -30.17 -26.57
N GLU A 182 11.56 -30.81 -26.08
CA GLU A 182 11.76 -31.12 -24.66
C GLU A 182 12.02 -29.81 -23.87
N THR A 183 12.84 -28.93 -24.44
CA THR A 183 13.19 -27.62 -23.89
C THR A 183 11.95 -26.71 -23.76
N LEU A 184 11.02 -26.77 -24.72
CA LEU A 184 9.76 -26.02 -24.65
C LEU A 184 8.86 -26.47 -23.50
N GLN A 185 8.78 -27.79 -23.22
CA GLN A 185 8.03 -28.31 -22.07
C GLN A 185 8.65 -27.84 -20.75
N ILE A 186 9.97 -27.84 -20.65
CA ILE A 186 10.68 -27.33 -19.48
C ILE A 186 10.46 -25.81 -19.31
N CYS A 187 10.44 -25.05 -20.40
CA CYS A 187 10.12 -23.62 -20.37
C CYS A 187 8.72 -23.36 -19.80
N GLN A 188 7.71 -24.17 -20.17
CA GLN A 188 6.35 -24.03 -19.62
C GLN A 188 6.32 -24.23 -18.10
N ILE A 189 7.07 -25.22 -17.58
CA ILE A 189 7.17 -25.45 -16.13
C ILE A 189 7.79 -24.24 -15.43
N TYR A 190 8.87 -23.68 -15.98
CA TYR A 190 9.52 -22.51 -15.41
C TYR A 190 8.64 -21.25 -15.47
N LEU A 191 7.90 -21.05 -16.56
CA LEU A 191 6.93 -19.95 -16.69
C LEU A 191 5.80 -20.06 -15.67
N ALA A 192 5.24 -21.26 -15.48
CA ALA A 192 4.22 -21.50 -14.45
C ALA A 192 4.76 -21.21 -13.04
N ARG A 193 6.00 -21.63 -12.75
CA ARG A 193 6.66 -21.31 -11.47
C ARG A 193 6.89 -19.81 -11.29
N LEU A 194 7.24 -19.07 -12.34
CA LEU A 194 7.33 -17.61 -12.28
C LEU A 194 5.96 -16.96 -12.02
N GLU A 195 4.88 -17.48 -12.59
CA GLU A 195 3.52 -17.00 -12.29
C GLU A 195 3.14 -17.20 -10.83
N ASP A 196 3.45 -18.37 -10.26
CA ASP A 196 3.20 -18.64 -8.83
C ASP A 196 3.97 -17.68 -7.92
N ILE A 197 5.25 -17.42 -8.22
CA ILE A 197 6.07 -16.46 -7.45
C ILE A 197 5.52 -15.03 -7.55
N ARG A 198 4.84 -14.69 -8.65
CA ARG A 198 4.30 -13.34 -8.91
C ARG A 198 2.91 -13.11 -8.34
N ARG A 199 2.23 -14.15 -7.84
CA ARG A 199 0.83 -14.05 -7.46
C ARG A 199 0.66 -13.23 -6.18
N VAL A 200 0.21 -11.99 -6.35
CA VAL A 200 -0.48 -11.25 -5.29
C VAL A 200 -1.89 -11.85 -5.20
N ASP A 201 -2.18 -12.52 -4.09
CA ASP A 201 -3.47 -13.13 -3.84
C ASP A 201 -4.36 -12.24 -2.95
N GLU A 202 -5.64 -12.63 -2.85
CA GLU A 202 -6.64 -11.93 -2.05
C GLU A 202 -6.29 -11.89 -0.57
N GLU A 203 -5.70 -12.96 -0.04
CA GLU A 203 -5.31 -13.06 1.37
C GLU A 203 -4.23 -12.03 1.72
N GLN A 204 -3.24 -11.84 0.84
CA GLN A 204 -2.21 -10.83 0.98
C GLN A 204 -2.78 -9.41 0.96
N LEU A 205 -3.77 -9.14 0.08
CA LEU A 205 -4.43 -7.83 0.01
C LEU A 205 -5.29 -7.55 1.26
N LEU A 206 -6.02 -8.54 1.74
CA LEU A 206 -6.79 -8.44 2.99
C LEU A 206 -5.87 -8.25 4.19
N GLY A 207 -4.77 -9.02 4.27
CA GLY A 207 -3.76 -8.87 5.31
C GLY A 207 -3.11 -7.49 5.31
N PHE A 208 -2.85 -6.92 4.12
CA PHE A 208 -2.37 -5.54 4.00
C PHE A 208 -3.41 -4.52 4.48
N ALA A 209 -4.69 -4.71 4.14
CA ALA A 209 -5.78 -3.85 4.62
C ALA A 209 -5.90 -3.89 6.15
N GLU A 210 -5.86 -5.07 6.77
CA GLU A 210 -5.88 -5.23 8.22
C GLU A 210 -4.65 -4.60 8.88
N PHE A 211 -3.46 -4.77 8.29
CA PHE A 211 -2.25 -4.09 8.74
C PHE A 211 -2.41 -2.56 8.74
N LEU A 212 -3.00 -1.98 7.68
CA LEU A 212 -3.26 -0.56 7.61
C LEU A 212 -4.32 -0.11 8.62
N LYS A 213 -5.42 -0.85 8.78
CA LYS A 213 -6.47 -0.54 9.77
C LYS A 213 -5.93 -0.46 11.18
N ALA A 214 -4.98 -1.33 11.53
CA ALA A 214 -4.34 -1.37 12.84
C ALA A 214 -3.36 -0.21 13.13
N LYS A 215 -3.14 0.71 12.19
CA LYS A 215 -2.32 1.91 12.41
C LYS A 215 -3.20 3.12 12.71
N GLU A 216 -2.78 3.89 13.71
CA GLU A 216 -3.35 5.20 14.03
C GLU A 216 -2.76 6.29 13.13
N GLY A 217 -3.54 7.36 12.96
CA GLY A 217 -3.18 8.55 12.20
C GLY A 217 -3.04 8.36 10.69
N GLN A 218 -2.35 9.31 10.05
CA GLN A 218 -2.24 9.39 8.60
C GLN A 218 -1.35 8.28 8.02
N LYS A 219 -1.90 7.47 7.12
CA LYS A 219 -1.22 6.34 6.48
C LYS A 219 -0.70 6.75 5.10
N ASN A 220 0.62 6.70 4.93
CA ASN A 220 1.30 7.04 3.69
C ASN A 220 1.99 5.80 3.13
N VAL A 221 1.57 5.33 1.96
CA VAL A 221 2.08 4.11 1.34
C VAL A 221 2.88 4.46 0.08
N PHE A 222 4.15 4.04 0.03
CA PHE A 222 5.02 4.22 -1.12
C PHE A 222 5.40 2.86 -1.71
N LEU A 223 5.06 2.64 -2.97
CA LEU A 223 5.44 1.45 -3.72
C LEU A 223 6.69 1.72 -4.57
N PHE A 224 7.76 0.99 -4.29
CA PHE A 224 8.95 0.90 -5.13
C PHE A 224 8.79 -0.32 -6.02
N TYR A 225 8.43 -0.07 -7.28
CA TYR A 225 8.18 -1.11 -8.26
C TYR A 225 9.21 -1.10 -9.38
N GLN A 226 9.67 -2.28 -9.79
CA GLN A 226 10.51 -2.48 -10.97
C GLN A 226 9.74 -3.35 -11.98
N LYS A 227 9.57 -2.82 -13.20
CA LYS A 227 8.94 -3.57 -14.28
C LYS A 227 9.79 -4.80 -14.64
N GLU A 228 9.13 -5.95 -14.71
CA GLU A 228 9.71 -7.20 -15.17
C GLU A 228 9.91 -7.20 -16.69
N LEU A 229 11.04 -7.75 -17.15
CA LEU A 229 11.32 -8.01 -18.55
C LEU A 229 11.38 -9.52 -18.77
N MET A 230 10.36 -10.07 -19.42
CA MET A 230 10.35 -11.48 -19.79
C MET A 230 11.36 -11.72 -20.92
N PRO A 231 12.16 -12.80 -20.84
CA PRO A 231 13.03 -13.16 -21.94
C PRO A 231 12.18 -13.55 -23.16
N GLN A 232 12.59 -13.10 -24.34
CA GLN A 232 11.91 -13.37 -25.61
C GLN A 232 12.63 -14.47 -26.37
N ILE A 233 11.88 -15.33 -27.06
CA ILE A 233 12.45 -16.35 -27.96
C ILE A 233 13.09 -15.62 -29.15
N ASP A 234 14.29 -16.05 -29.53
CA ASP A 234 14.94 -15.54 -30.74
C ASP A 234 14.08 -15.84 -31.99
N PRO A 235 13.81 -14.86 -32.87
CA PRO A 235 12.98 -15.08 -34.05
C PRO A 235 13.50 -16.20 -34.98
N GLY A 236 14.82 -16.39 -35.09
CA GLY A 236 15.40 -17.46 -35.90
C GLY A 236 15.17 -18.85 -35.31
N ALA A 237 15.29 -18.96 -33.98
CA ALA A 237 14.94 -20.17 -33.24
C ALA A 237 13.45 -20.51 -33.34
N LEU A 238 12.57 -19.50 -33.30
CA LEU A 238 11.13 -19.66 -33.49
C LEU A 238 10.81 -20.24 -34.88
N VAL A 239 11.45 -19.73 -35.93
CA VAL A 239 11.26 -20.22 -37.30
C VAL A 239 11.72 -21.68 -37.45
N GLN A 240 12.83 -22.07 -36.81
CA GLN A 240 13.31 -23.46 -36.82
C GLN A 240 12.32 -24.40 -36.11
N LEU A 241 11.79 -24.01 -34.95
CA LEU A 241 10.76 -24.79 -34.25
C LEU A 241 9.49 -24.95 -35.08
N MET A 242 9.02 -23.88 -35.72
CA MET A 242 7.84 -23.92 -36.60
C MET A 242 8.06 -24.85 -37.80
N SER A 243 9.29 -24.91 -38.34
CA SER A 243 9.63 -25.83 -39.43
C SER A 243 9.67 -27.30 -38.99
N LEU A 244 10.18 -27.59 -37.79
CA LEU A 244 10.24 -28.95 -37.22
C LEU A 244 8.84 -29.51 -36.92
N GLU A 245 7.89 -28.67 -36.49
CA GLU A 245 6.50 -29.09 -36.31
C GLU A 245 5.75 -29.33 -37.64
N GLN A 246 6.07 -28.57 -38.69
CA GLN A 246 5.50 -28.79 -40.02
C GLN A 246 5.93 -30.14 -40.63
N ASP A 247 7.19 -30.55 -40.42
CA ASP A 247 7.68 -31.85 -40.90
C ASP A 247 7.04 -33.05 -40.17
N LYS A 248 6.63 -32.88 -38.90
CA LYS A 248 5.88 -33.92 -38.16
C LYS A 248 4.45 -34.12 -38.66
N GLN A 249 3.82 -33.11 -39.27
CA GLN A 249 2.48 -33.25 -39.85
C GLN A 249 2.45 -34.09 -41.14
N HIS A 250 3.60 -34.45 -41.71
CA HIS A 250 3.69 -35.25 -42.94
C HIS A 250 3.77 -36.78 -42.73
N PHE A 251 3.78 -37.27 -41.48
CA PHE A 251 3.86 -38.72 -41.18
C PHE A 251 2.59 -39.32 -40.55
N LEU A 252 1.41 -38.81 -40.92
CA LEU A 252 0.14 -39.50 -40.72
C LEU A 252 -0.43 -39.94 -42.08
N PHE A 253 0.06 -41.08 -42.57
CA PHE A 253 -0.64 -41.96 -43.51
C PHE A 253 -0.72 -43.35 -42.89
#